data_AF-A0A9P9PZK7-F1
#
_entry.id   AF-A0A9P9PZK7-F1
#
_cell.length_a   1.000
_cell.length_b   1.000
_cell.length_c   1.000
_cell.angle_alpha   90.00
_cell.angle_beta   90.00
_cell.angle_gamma   90.00
#
_symmetry.space_group_name_H-M   'P 1'
#
loop_
_entity.id
_entity.type
_entity.pdbx_description
1 polymer ?
#
loop_
_entity_poly.entity_id
_entity_poly.type
_entity_poly.pdbx_seq_one_letter_code
_entity_poly.pdbx_strand_id
1 'polypeptide(L)'
;MQSPILNSARHHPAASRTVRRPVVRLRVPSHVSGSNSNSNHSSPSPILPKMDYNWEPETIGIDQTSNPETSKIMRNSLYLTFNAPQVDDYHRGIFLTHPPAVADASHKYSGTLLHASYAPPPEARNTPATWFLEERPVSDVSTSTSLVLLFKIGTLDPNSQLGSIEEQCRMIRSVLDDVPLGRQNRESQLGPLAVGQGNPVLEGYDCVIWTIDAMDALARANIISLEKLECTDGAQVMAKARALAGPADARTMVGKDFGGLRVVN
;
A
#
# COMPACT_ATOMS: atom_id res chain seq x y z
N MET A 1 67.11 -22.60 14.49
CA MET A 1 66.68 -23.92 13.97
C MET A 1 65.15 -23.93 14.03
N GLN A 2 64.52 -23.55 12.92
CA GLN A 2 63.93 -24.43 11.88
C GLN A 2 62.60 -25.06 12.29
N SER A 3 61.56 -24.65 11.55
CA SER A 3 60.21 -25.22 11.49
C SER A 3 60.20 -26.71 11.11
N PRO A 4 59.01 -27.33 11.13
CA PRO A 4 58.51 -27.76 9.82
C PRO A 4 57.03 -27.44 9.56
N ILE A 5 56.79 -27.27 8.27
CA ILE A 5 55.53 -27.18 7.54
C ILE A 5 55.01 -28.60 7.30
N LEU A 6 53.68 -28.79 7.29
CA LEU A 6 53.08 -29.84 6.45
C LEU A 6 51.72 -29.38 5.91
N ASN A 7 51.73 -29.17 4.59
CA ASN A 7 50.58 -29.04 3.71
C ASN A 7 49.77 -30.33 3.68
N SER A 8 48.44 -30.22 3.57
CA SER A 8 47.70 -31.11 2.68
C SER A 8 46.50 -30.37 2.08
N ALA A 9 46.63 -30.07 0.80
CA ALA A 9 45.52 -29.72 -0.07
C ALA A 9 44.61 -30.93 -0.29
N ARG A 10 43.30 -30.72 -0.50
CA ARG A 10 42.58 -31.13 -1.72
C ARG A 10 41.06 -30.87 -1.66
N HIS A 11 40.61 -30.21 -2.72
CA HIS A 11 39.35 -30.35 -3.45
C HIS A 11 38.03 -29.87 -2.83
N HIS A 12 37.68 -28.63 -3.21
CA HIS A 12 36.31 -28.24 -3.53
C HIS A 12 35.69 -29.12 -4.62
N PRO A 13 34.37 -29.33 -4.55
CA PRO A 13 33.50 -29.11 -5.70
C PRO A 13 32.66 -27.86 -5.48
N ALA A 14 32.67 -27.00 -6.50
CA ALA A 14 31.83 -25.81 -6.60
C ALA A 14 30.36 -26.21 -6.75
N ALA A 15 29.54 -25.90 -5.74
CA ALA A 15 28.10 -25.86 -5.90
C ALA A 15 27.72 -24.52 -6.55
N SER A 16 27.31 -24.62 -7.81
CA SER A 16 26.84 -23.51 -8.65
C SER A 16 25.59 -22.86 -8.02
N ARG A 17 25.80 -21.78 -7.25
CA ARG A 17 24.72 -20.90 -6.80
C ARG A 17 24.38 -19.95 -7.96
N THR A 18 23.44 -20.34 -8.79
CA THR A 18 22.71 -19.38 -9.63
C THR A 18 21.85 -18.50 -8.70
N VAL A 19 22.44 -17.41 -8.20
CA VAL A 19 21.68 -16.31 -7.61
C VAL A 19 20.88 -15.68 -8.75
N ARG A 20 19.62 -16.07 -8.87
CA ARG A 20 18.68 -15.45 -9.81
C ARG A 20 18.43 -14.03 -9.34
N ARG A 21 18.89 -13.06 -10.13
CA ARG A 21 18.64 -11.63 -9.93
C ARG A 21 17.11 -11.37 -10.00
N PRO A 22 16.53 -10.62 -9.06
CA PRO A 22 15.18 -10.10 -9.26
C PRO A 22 15.21 -9.09 -10.42
N VAL A 23 14.28 -9.25 -11.36
CA VAL A 23 14.08 -8.29 -12.45
C VAL A 23 13.22 -7.14 -11.89
N VAL A 24 13.84 -5.97 -11.72
CA VAL A 24 13.14 -4.72 -11.44
C VAL A 24 12.93 -3.99 -12.77
N ARG A 25 11.68 -3.71 -13.14
CA ARG A 25 11.39 -2.70 -14.16
C ARG A 25 11.20 -1.36 -13.46
N LEU A 26 12.11 -0.43 -13.73
CA LEU A 26 11.98 0.99 -13.43
C LEU A 26 10.70 1.51 -14.10
N ARG A 27 9.79 2.13 -13.33
CA ARG A 27 8.71 2.92 -13.91
C ARG A 27 9.31 4.23 -14.41
N VAL A 28 9.38 4.38 -15.73
CA VAL A 28 9.58 5.68 -16.39
C VAL A 28 8.22 6.39 -16.48
N PRO A 29 8.14 7.72 -16.31
CA PRO A 29 6.91 8.47 -16.56
C PRO A 29 6.55 8.45 -18.05
N SER A 30 5.36 7.95 -18.36
CA SER A 30 4.79 8.04 -19.72
C SER A 30 4.24 9.46 -19.95
N HIS A 31 5.10 10.37 -20.42
CA HIS A 31 4.65 11.56 -21.13
C HIS A 31 5.28 11.59 -22.52
N VAL A 32 4.46 11.39 -23.55
CA VAL A 32 4.76 11.88 -24.89
C VAL A 32 3.53 12.62 -25.40
N SER A 33 3.79 13.89 -25.71
CA SER A 33 2.95 14.89 -26.31
C SER A 33 2.36 14.49 -27.65
N GLY A 34 1.15 14.98 -27.92
CA GLY A 34 0.60 15.13 -29.27
C GLY A 34 0.09 16.56 -29.43
N SER A 35 1.00 17.49 -29.74
CA SER A 35 0.65 18.82 -30.27
C SER A 35 0.03 18.65 -31.66
N ASN A 36 -1.08 19.33 -31.91
CA ASN A 36 -1.40 19.85 -33.24
C ASN A 36 -2.10 21.21 -33.08
N SER A 37 -1.30 22.26 -33.25
CA SER A 37 -1.77 23.61 -33.54
C SER A 37 -2.16 23.69 -35.00
N ASN A 38 -3.34 24.24 -35.31
CA ASN A 38 -3.52 25.07 -36.49
C ASN A 38 -4.60 26.11 -36.21
N SER A 39 -4.20 27.37 -36.30
CA SER A 39 -5.01 28.58 -36.20
C SER A 39 -5.81 28.83 -37.48
N ASN A 40 -7.05 29.32 -37.37
CA ASN A 40 -7.46 30.64 -37.89
C ASN A 40 -8.97 30.91 -37.71
N HIS A 41 -9.25 32.01 -37.01
CA HIS A 41 -10.23 33.08 -37.29
C HIS A 41 -11.68 32.80 -37.74
N SER A 42 -12.59 33.41 -36.96
CA SER A 42 -13.81 34.16 -37.35
C SER A 42 -15.18 33.54 -36.99
N SER A 43 -15.82 34.11 -35.96
CA SER A 43 -17.28 34.19 -35.77
C SER A 43 -17.92 35.05 -36.91
N PRO A 44 -19.24 34.97 -37.23
CA PRO A 44 -20.37 34.75 -36.30
C PRO A 44 -21.50 33.78 -36.77
N SER A 45 -22.31 33.33 -35.81
CA SER A 45 -23.60 32.63 -35.99
C SER A 45 -24.62 33.49 -36.76
N PRO A 46 -25.67 32.94 -37.40
CA PRO A 46 -26.82 32.35 -36.68
C PRO A 46 -27.59 31.22 -37.40
N ILE A 47 -28.64 30.72 -36.73
CA ILE A 47 -29.85 30.01 -37.22
C ILE A 47 -29.91 28.50 -36.93
N LEU A 48 -30.82 28.15 -36.00
CA LEU A 48 -31.38 26.82 -35.76
C LEU A 48 -32.08 26.27 -37.03
N PRO A 49 -32.05 24.94 -37.22
CA PRO A 49 -33.33 24.24 -37.19
C PRO A 49 -33.29 22.96 -36.33
N LYS A 50 -34.44 22.70 -35.69
CA LYS A 50 -34.79 21.43 -35.02
C LYS A 50 -34.47 20.24 -35.93
N MET A 51 -33.65 19.31 -35.43
CA MET A 51 -33.68 17.91 -35.84
C MET A 51 -33.76 17.04 -34.60
N ASP A 52 -34.83 16.25 -34.54
CA ASP A 52 -35.05 15.19 -33.58
C ASP A 52 -33.96 14.13 -33.74
N TYR A 53 -33.05 14.06 -32.77
CA TYR A 53 -32.12 12.93 -32.66
C TYR A 53 -32.69 11.92 -31.67
N ASN A 54 -33.28 10.87 -32.25
CA ASN A 54 -33.50 9.59 -31.61
C ASN A 54 -32.14 9.06 -31.12
N TRP A 55 -31.86 9.24 -29.83
CA TRP A 55 -30.73 8.60 -29.16
C TRP A 55 -31.28 7.41 -28.38
N GLU A 56 -31.29 6.24 -29.01
CA GLU A 56 -30.90 5.06 -28.23
C GLU A 56 -29.38 5.07 -28.12
N PRO A 57 -28.88 4.76 -26.92
CA PRO A 57 -27.80 3.80 -26.86
C PRO A 57 -28.23 2.62 -26.00
N GLU A 58 -28.40 1.47 -26.66
CA GLU A 58 -27.97 0.20 -26.10
C GLU A 58 -26.50 0.34 -25.69
N THR A 59 -26.27 0.71 -24.44
CA THR A 59 -25.16 0.16 -23.69
C THR A 59 -25.79 -0.62 -22.56
N ILE A 60 -25.92 -1.93 -22.81
CA ILE A 60 -25.90 -2.93 -21.75
C ILE A 60 -24.64 -2.60 -20.96
N GLY A 61 -24.80 -1.81 -19.90
CA GLY A 61 -23.81 -1.71 -18.85
C GLY A 61 -23.56 -3.16 -18.47
N ILE A 62 -22.34 -3.63 -18.71
CA ILE A 62 -21.84 -4.76 -17.95
C ILE A 62 -21.99 -4.29 -16.52
N ASP A 63 -23.09 -4.74 -15.91
CA ASP A 63 -23.37 -4.58 -14.51
C ASP A 63 -22.11 -5.13 -13.85
N GLN A 64 -21.21 -4.23 -13.44
CA GLN A 64 -20.07 -4.59 -12.63
C GLN A 64 -20.72 -5.14 -11.39
N THR A 65 -20.91 -6.46 -11.35
CA THR A 65 -21.44 -7.19 -10.22
C THR A 65 -20.67 -6.71 -9.02
N SER A 66 -21.29 -5.81 -8.26
CA SER A 66 -20.64 -5.16 -7.13
C SER A 66 -20.10 -6.28 -6.25
N ASN A 67 -18.79 -6.26 -5.99
CA ASN A 67 -18.19 -7.31 -5.18
C ASN A 67 -18.91 -7.29 -3.82
N PRO A 68 -19.59 -8.38 -3.40
CA PRO A 68 -20.41 -8.40 -2.20
C PRO A 68 -19.58 -8.10 -0.94
N GLU A 69 -18.26 -8.27 -0.98
CA GLU A 69 -17.36 -7.90 0.12
C GLU A 69 -17.32 -6.38 0.35
N THR A 70 -17.55 -5.57 -0.68
CA THR A 70 -17.50 -4.10 -0.57
C THR A 70 -18.55 -3.55 0.38
N SER A 71 -19.71 -4.21 0.51
CA SER A 71 -20.75 -3.79 1.46
C SER A 71 -20.33 -3.95 2.93
N LYS A 72 -19.27 -4.73 3.21
CA LYS A 72 -18.71 -4.90 4.56
C LYS A 72 -17.75 -3.77 4.94
N ILE A 73 -17.32 -2.94 4.00
CA ILE A 73 -16.43 -1.80 4.29
C ILE A 73 -17.20 -0.82 5.16
N MET A 74 -16.67 -0.56 6.35
CA MET A 74 -17.26 0.32 7.35
C MET A 74 -16.70 1.72 7.18
N ARG A 75 -17.53 2.74 7.46
CA ARG A 75 -17.08 4.13 7.58
C ARG A 75 -16.21 4.29 8.82
N ASN A 76 -15.40 5.34 8.85
CA ASN A 76 -14.65 5.77 10.04
C ASN A 76 -13.85 4.62 10.67
N SER A 77 -13.18 3.83 9.82
CA SER A 77 -12.52 2.59 10.20
C SER A 77 -11.12 2.53 9.61
N LEU A 78 -10.20 1.96 10.37
CA LEU A 78 -8.82 1.70 9.98
C LEU A 78 -8.70 0.26 9.47
N TYR A 79 -8.05 0.10 8.32
CA TYR A 79 -7.82 -1.17 7.68
C TYR A 79 -6.34 -1.37 7.35
N LEU A 80 -5.84 -2.57 7.57
CA LEU A 80 -4.64 -3.08 6.93
C LEU A 80 -4.99 -3.49 5.51
N THR A 81 -4.24 -3.01 4.53
CA THR A 81 -4.43 -3.34 3.12
C THR A 81 -3.44 -4.41 2.68
N PHE A 82 -3.87 -5.34 1.82
CA PHE A 82 -2.97 -6.23 1.10
C PHE A 82 -3.32 -6.16 -0.38
N ASN A 83 -2.34 -5.83 -1.21
CA ASN A 83 -2.45 -5.93 -2.64
C ASN A 83 -1.81 -7.24 -3.14
N ALA A 84 -2.31 -7.72 -4.27
CA ALA A 84 -1.76 -8.83 -5.02
C ALA A 84 -0.26 -8.62 -5.23
N PRO A 85 0.56 -9.65 -4.97
CA PRO A 85 2.00 -9.53 -5.08
C PRO A 85 2.42 -9.35 -6.53
N GLN A 86 3.37 -8.44 -6.77
CA GLN A 86 4.03 -8.30 -8.07
C GLN A 86 5.37 -9.05 -8.10
N VAL A 87 5.92 -9.35 -6.92
CA VAL A 87 7.19 -10.03 -6.73
C VAL A 87 7.03 -11.12 -5.69
N ASP A 88 7.48 -10.91 -4.47
CA ASP A 88 7.56 -11.93 -3.43
C ASP A 88 6.94 -11.51 -2.10
N ASP A 89 6.21 -10.39 -2.11
CA ASP A 89 5.41 -9.98 -0.97
C ASP A 89 4.12 -9.26 -1.41
N TYR A 90 3.13 -9.31 -0.53
CA TYR A 90 1.89 -8.57 -0.64
C TYR A 90 2.15 -7.13 -0.19
N HIS A 91 1.94 -6.17 -1.07
CA HIS A 91 2.12 -4.77 -0.73
C HIS A 91 1.05 -4.32 0.26
N ARG A 92 1.43 -3.54 1.27
CA ARG A 92 0.61 -3.28 2.44
C ARG A 92 0.79 -1.88 2.99
N GLY A 93 -0.30 -1.32 3.49
CA GLY A 93 -0.35 -0.01 4.14
C GLY A 93 -1.63 0.13 4.98
N ILE A 94 -1.82 1.30 5.59
CA ILE A 94 -2.96 1.60 6.46
C ILE A 94 -3.96 2.44 5.69
N PHE A 95 -5.19 1.96 5.55
CA PHE A 95 -6.28 2.68 4.92
C PHE A 95 -7.27 3.18 5.97
N LEU A 96 -7.47 4.49 6.02
CA LEU A 96 -8.46 5.14 6.86
C LEU A 96 -9.67 5.51 6.01
N THR A 97 -10.77 4.79 6.22
CA THR A 97 -12.08 5.20 5.68
C THR A 97 -12.57 6.41 6.45
N HIS A 98 -12.80 7.51 5.75
CA HIS A 98 -13.41 8.73 6.32
C HIS A 98 -14.19 9.46 5.23
N PRO A 99 -15.21 8.79 4.66
CA PRO A 99 -16.03 9.40 3.63
C PRO A 99 -16.65 10.72 4.09
N PRO A 100 -16.74 11.73 3.20
CA PRO A 100 -17.35 13.02 3.52
C PRO A 100 -18.70 12.84 4.21
N ALA A 101 -19.04 13.75 5.12
CA ALA A 101 -20.34 13.73 5.81
C ALA A 101 -21.53 13.82 4.85
N VAL A 102 -21.30 14.26 3.61
CA VAL A 102 -22.30 14.29 2.55
C VAL A 102 -22.68 12.85 2.18
N ALA A 103 -23.97 12.52 2.31
CA ALA A 103 -24.54 11.19 2.06
C ALA A 103 -24.64 10.85 0.56
N ASP A 104 -23.59 11.13 -0.22
CA ASP A 104 -23.49 10.66 -1.60
C ASP A 104 -22.91 9.24 -1.61
N ALA A 105 -23.61 8.33 -2.30
CA ALA A 105 -23.18 6.95 -2.50
C ALA A 105 -21.81 6.86 -3.18
N SER A 106 -21.45 7.85 -4.00
CA SER A 106 -20.20 7.91 -4.76
C SER A 106 -18.93 7.92 -3.88
N HIS A 107 -19.03 8.33 -2.62
CA HIS A 107 -17.89 8.40 -1.71
C HIS A 107 -17.94 7.35 -0.60
N LYS A 108 -18.89 6.40 -0.63
CA LYS A 108 -19.14 5.46 0.47
C LYS A 108 -17.88 4.70 0.93
N TYR A 109 -16.97 4.43 0.00
CA TYR A 109 -15.73 3.68 0.22
C TYR A 109 -14.47 4.53 0.06
N SER A 110 -14.58 5.85 0.20
CA SER A 110 -13.46 6.78 0.10
C SER A 110 -12.64 6.86 1.39
N GLY A 111 -11.40 7.33 1.28
CA GLY A 111 -10.51 7.49 2.43
C GLY A 111 -9.11 7.94 2.06
N THR A 112 -8.16 7.73 2.96
CA THR A 112 -6.73 7.99 2.74
C THR A 112 -5.96 6.70 2.99
N LEU A 113 -5.10 6.34 2.04
CA LEU A 113 -4.09 5.31 2.19
C LEU A 113 -2.79 5.95 2.67
N LEU A 114 -2.25 5.45 3.77
CA LEU A 114 -0.94 5.80 4.31
C LEU A 114 0.02 4.65 4.12
N HIS A 115 1.19 4.94 3.56
CA HIS A 115 2.16 3.94 3.15
C HIS A 115 3.60 4.47 3.18
N ALA A 116 4.56 3.67 3.65
CA ALA A 116 5.97 4.00 3.55
C ALA A 116 6.51 3.76 2.14
N SER A 117 6.83 4.82 1.43
CA SER A 117 7.29 4.78 0.04
C SER A 117 8.79 5.06 -0.06
N TYR A 118 9.44 4.39 -1.01
CA TYR A 118 10.88 4.53 -1.27
C TYR A 118 11.07 5.26 -2.60
N ALA A 119 11.70 6.44 -2.54
CA ALA A 119 12.17 7.16 -3.71
C ALA A 119 13.63 6.75 -3.99
N PRO A 120 13.89 6.04 -5.12
CA PRO A 120 15.26 5.74 -5.51
C PRO A 120 16.01 7.03 -5.86
N PRO A 121 17.35 7.01 -5.80
CA PRO A 121 18.17 8.12 -6.24
C PRO A 121 17.83 8.48 -7.70
N PRO A 122 17.61 9.76 -8.05
CA PRO A 122 17.58 10.15 -9.45
C PRO A 122 18.94 9.85 -10.11
N GLU A 123 18.92 9.26 -11.31
CA GLU A 123 20.11 8.77 -12.03
C GLU A 123 21.22 9.83 -12.23
N ALA A 124 20.89 11.12 -12.10
CA ALA A 124 21.77 12.23 -12.43
C ALA A 124 22.47 12.91 -11.23
N ARG A 125 22.24 12.53 -9.95
CA ARG A 125 22.86 13.20 -8.79
C ARG A 125 23.13 12.27 -7.61
N ASN A 126 24.17 12.60 -6.82
CA ASN A 126 24.55 11.99 -5.53
C ASN A 126 23.51 12.20 -4.39
N THR A 127 22.23 12.26 -4.73
CA THR A 127 21.14 12.32 -3.75
C THR A 127 20.88 10.91 -3.21
N PRO A 128 20.89 10.70 -1.89
CA PRO A 128 20.61 9.39 -1.32
C PRO A 128 19.16 9.00 -1.62
N ALA A 129 18.90 7.70 -1.65
CA ALA A 129 17.54 7.22 -1.69
C ALA A 129 16.81 7.67 -0.42
N THR A 130 15.50 7.90 -0.51
CA THR A 130 14.75 8.46 0.61
C THR A 130 13.47 7.68 0.85
N TRP A 131 13.26 7.31 2.11
CA TRP A 131 11.98 6.81 2.60
C TRP A 131 11.12 7.99 3.05
N PHE A 132 9.85 7.98 2.69
CA PHE A 132 8.88 9.01 3.08
C PHE A 132 7.51 8.40 3.32
N LEU A 133 6.70 9.08 4.14
CA LEU A 133 5.30 8.73 4.33
C LEU A 133 4.50 9.26 3.14
N GLU A 134 3.92 8.36 2.37
CA GLU A 134 2.99 8.72 1.30
C GLU A 134 1.56 8.70 1.85
N GLU A 135 0.88 9.85 1.75
CA GLU A 135 -0.55 9.97 1.96
C GLU A 135 -1.26 10.09 0.62
N ARG A 136 -2.10 9.11 0.29
CA ARG A 136 -2.84 9.07 -0.98
C ARG A 136 -4.34 9.12 -0.73
N PRO A 137 -5.06 10.15 -1.21
CA PRO A 137 -6.51 10.13 -1.20
C PRO A 137 -7.03 9.03 -2.15
N VAL A 138 -8.05 8.30 -1.72
CA VAL A 138 -8.71 7.25 -2.49
C VAL A 138 -10.19 7.61 -2.56
N SER A 139 -10.69 7.85 -3.76
CA SER A 139 -12.10 8.17 -4.00
C SER A 139 -13.00 6.96 -3.77
N ASP A 140 -12.56 5.77 -4.19
CA ASP A 140 -13.29 4.53 -3.98
C ASP A 140 -12.32 3.33 -3.95
N VAL A 141 -12.11 2.76 -2.76
CA VAL A 141 -11.21 1.61 -2.58
C VAL A 141 -11.73 0.32 -3.23
N SER A 142 -13.05 0.22 -3.48
CA SER A 142 -13.67 -0.96 -4.08
C SER A 142 -13.30 -1.17 -5.54
N THR A 143 -12.87 -0.09 -6.21
CA THR A 143 -12.44 -0.12 -7.62
C THR A 143 -11.01 -0.62 -7.82
N SER A 144 -10.27 -0.84 -6.72
CA SER A 144 -8.88 -1.30 -6.80
C SER A 144 -8.80 -2.73 -7.31
N THR A 145 -8.19 -2.91 -8.50
CA THR A 145 -8.00 -4.23 -9.12
C THR A 145 -6.87 -5.04 -8.48
N SER A 146 -5.98 -4.39 -7.74
CA SER A 146 -4.88 -5.07 -7.06
C SER A 146 -5.21 -5.43 -5.62
N LEU A 147 -6.25 -4.87 -5.01
CA LEU A 147 -6.52 -5.05 -3.58
C LEU A 147 -7.18 -6.40 -3.32
N VAL A 148 -6.54 -7.23 -2.49
CA VAL A 148 -7.00 -8.59 -2.18
C VAL A 148 -7.62 -8.69 -0.80
N LEU A 149 -7.18 -7.87 0.16
CA LEU A 149 -7.70 -7.89 1.52
C LEU A 149 -7.76 -6.48 2.13
N LEU A 150 -8.88 -6.19 2.78
CA LEU A 150 -9.01 -5.19 3.83
C LEU A 150 -9.23 -5.92 5.16
N PHE A 151 -8.28 -5.78 6.08
CA PHE A 151 -8.37 -6.35 7.43
C PHE A 151 -8.54 -5.22 8.44
N LYS A 152 -9.69 -5.13 9.08
CA LYS A 152 -10.01 -4.06 10.01
C LYS A 152 -9.14 -4.15 11.26
N ILE A 153 -8.54 -3.04 11.64
CA ILE A 153 -7.71 -2.92 12.85
C ILE A 153 -8.28 -1.92 13.86
N GLY A 154 -9.24 -1.08 13.47
CA GLY A 154 -9.85 -0.11 14.35
C GLY A 154 -11.12 0.52 13.80
N THR A 155 -11.93 1.11 14.69
CA THR A 155 -13.09 1.94 14.36
C THR A 155 -12.97 3.22 15.16
N LEU A 156 -13.19 4.37 14.53
CA LEU A 156 -13.26 5.66 15.19
C LEU A 156 -14.66 5.81 15.79
N ASP A 157 -14.70 6.28 17.03
CA ASP A 157 -15.94 6.45 17.78
C ASP A 157 -16.21 7.95 17.97
N PRO A 158 -17.34 8.49 17.47
CA PRO A 158 -17.66 9.91 17.66
C PRO A 158 -17.83 10.30 19.14
N ASN A 159 -18.03 9.33 20.03
CA ASN A 159 -18.14 9.54 21.48
C ASN A 159 -16.84 9.17 22.24
N SER A 160 -15.73 8.98 21.51
CA SER A 160 -14.43 8.68 22.11
C SER A 160 -13.92 9.83 22.97
N GLN A 161 -13.19 9.50 24.03
CA GLN A 161 -12.43 10.48 24.80
C GLN A 161 -11.31 11.16 23.99
N LEU A 162 -10.95 10.59 22.84
CA LEU A 162 -9.97 11.15 21.91
C LEU A 162 -10.51 12.33 21.07
N GLY A 163 -11.79 12.68 21.22
CA GLY A 163 -12.42 13.80 20.53
C GLY A 163 -13.25 13.40 19.32
N SER A 164 -13.58 14.37 18.46
CA SER A 164 -14.39 14.14 17.26
C SER A 164 -13.72 13.17 16.27
N ILE A 165 -14.47 12.71 15.26
CA ILE A 165 -13.90 11.88 14.20
C ILE A 165 -12.76 12.61 13.47
N GLU A 166 -12.91 13.90 13.20
CA GLU A 166 -11.90 14.74 12.58
C GLU A 166 -10.64 14.86 13.45
N GLU A 167 -10.81 15.02 14.76
CA GLU A 167 -9.70 15.07 15.72
C GLU A 167 -8.96 13.73 15.78
N GLN A 168 -9.69 12.62 15.81
CA GLN A 168 -9.11 11.28 15.74
C GLN A 168 -8.37 11.05 14.41
N CYS A 169 -8.91 11.50 13.27
CA CYS A 169 -8.24 11.41 11.97
C CYS A 169 -6.93 12.21 11.96
N ARG A 170 -6.93 13.41 12.56
CA ARG A 170 -5.72 14.24 12.71
C ARG A 170 -4.70 13.57 13.63
N MET A 171 -5.14 12.99 14.74
CA MET A 171 -4.26 12.24 15.65
C MET A 171 -3.62 11.05 14.95
N ILE A 172 -4.39 10.28 14.16
CA ILE A 172 -3.87 9.16 13.36
C ILE A 172 -2.75 9.64 12.45
N ARG A 173 -2.95 10.72 11.70
CA ARG A 173 -1.92 11.27 10.81
C ARG A 173 -0.67 11.66 11.58
N SER A 174 -0.83 12.36 12.70
CA SER A 174 0.30 12.76 13.56
C SER A 174 1.08 11.54 14.09
N VAL A 175 0.38 10.52 14.61
CA VAL A 175 1.02 9.29 15.10
C VAL A 175 1.77 8.57 14.00
N LEU A 176 1.22 8.54 12.77
CA LEU A 176 1.83 7.86 11.64
C LEU A 176 3.01 8.64 11.05
N ASP A 177 2.99 9.97 11.10
CA ASP A 177 4.11 10.85 10.70
C ASP A 177 5.33 10.67 11.62
N ASP A 178 5.10 10.38 12.90
CA ASP A 178 6.15 10.12 13.90
C ASP A 178 6.78 8.72 13.78
N VAL A 179 6.23 7.80 12.97
CA VAL A 179 6.79 6.45 12.80
C VAL A 179 8.08 6.54 11.99
N PRO A 180 9.22 6.05 12.51
CA PRO A 180 10.51 6.24 11.86
C PRO A 180 10.59 5.51 10.53
N LEU A 181 10.97 6.24 9.49
CA LEU A 181 11.14 5.75 8.13
C LEU A 181 12.60 5.47 7.79
N GLY A 182 12.84 4.32 7.15
CA GLY A 182 14.19 3.88 6.79
C GLY A 182 14.93 3.25 7.95
N ARG A 183 15.87 2.36 7.63
CA ARG A 183 16.54 1.51 8.62
C ARG A 183 17.26 2.31 9.69
N GLN A 184 18.09 3.28 9.30
CA GLN A 184 18.91 4.04 10.25
C GLN A 184 18.05 4.78 11.29
N ASN A 185 16.98 5.44 10.83
CA ASN A 185 16.08 6.18 11.70
C ASN A 185 15.25 5.26 12.60
N ARG A 186 14.83 4.10 12.06
CA ARG A 186 14.13 3.09 12.86
C ARG A 186 15.03 2.53 13.93
N GLU A 187 16.27 2.16 13.59
CA GLU A 187 17.19 1.53 14.53
C GLU A 187 17.64 2.47 15.65
N SER A 188 17.74 3.78 15.39
CA SER A 188 18.05 4.77 16.42
C SER A 188 16.91 5.00 17.42
N GLN A 189 15.65 4.83 17.00
CA GLN A 189 14.48 5.12 17.85
C GLN A 189 13.86 3.87 18.48
N LEU A 190 13.79 2.76 17.74
CA LEU A 190 13.09 1.53 18.14
C LEU A 190 14.04 0.32 18.31
N GLY A 191 15.34 0.52 18.13
CA GLY A 191 16.37 -0.51 18.27
C GLY A 191 16.62 -1.33 17.00
N PRO A 192 17.57 -2.29 17.03
CA PRO A 192 17.94 -3.05 15.84
C PRO A 192 16.82 -3.99 15.36
N LEU A 193 16.78 -4.22 14.04
CA LEU A 193 15.95 -5.29 13.47
C LEU A 193 16.54 -6.67 13.81
N ALA A 194 15.68 -7.69 13.88
CA ALA A 194 16.13 -9.06 14.10
C ALA A 194 16.91 -9.59 12.89
N VAL A 195 17.77 -10.59 13.11
CA VAL A 195 18.55 -11.22 12.04
C VAL A 195 17.63 -11.76 10.96
N GLY A 196 17.86 -11.33 9.71
CA GLY A 196 17.07 -11.76 8.55
C GLY A 196 15.81 -10.93 8.27
N GLN A 197 15.51 -9.91 9.08
CA GLN A 197 14.46 -8.93 8.77
C GLN A 197 14.97 -7.83 7.82
N GLY A 198 14.03 -7.25 7.07
CA GLY A 198 14.27 -6.16 6.14
C GLY A 198 14.67 -6.61 4.73
N ASN A 199 14.62 -5.67 3.80
CA ASN A 199 14.91 -5.93 2.39
C ASN A 199 16.29 -5.38 2.01
N PRO A 200 17.30 -6.22 1.68
CA PRO A 200 18.64 -5.76 1.31
C PRO A 200 18.67 -4.82 0.10
N VAL A 201 17.68 -4.89 -0.79
CA VAL A 201 17.56 -4.01 -1.97
C VAL A 201 17.06 -2.62 -1.58
N LEU A 202 16.39 -2.51 -0.43
CA LEU A 202 15.83 -1.26 0.10
C LEU A 202 16.51 -0.88 1.42
N GLU A 203 17.84 -1.05 1.47
CA GLU A 203 18.69 -0.65 2.59
C GLU A 203 18.36 -1.36 3.92
N GLY A 204 17.83 -2.59 3.84
CA GLY A 204 17.43 -3.38 5.01
C GLY A 204 16.16 -2.88 5.68
N TYR A 205 15.35 -2.10 4.98
CA TYR A 205 14.04 -1.62 5.43
C TYR A 205 12.97 -1.97 4.40
N ASP A 206 11.70 -1.92 4.76
CA ASP A 206 10.59 -2.05 3.82
C ASP A 206 9.28 -1.51 4.43
N CYS A 207 8.24 -1.42 3.60
CA CYS A 207 6.90 -1.00 4.03
C CYS A 207 6.28 -1.92 5.09
N VAL A 208 6.75 -3.16 5.21
CA VAL A 208 6.26 -4.15 6.18
C VAL A 208 6.64 -3.71 7.58
N ILE A 209 7.93 -3.44 7.76
CA ILE A 209 8.51 -3.02 9.03
C ILE A 209 7.82 -1.75 9.47
N TRP A 210 7.68 -0.76 8.57
CA TRP A 210 6.95 0.46 8.87
C TRP A 210 5.51 0.19 9.30
N THR A 211 4.78 -0.68 8.59
CA THR A 211 3.37 -0.96 8.91
C THR A 211 3.22 -1.65 10.28
N ILE A 212 4.18 -2.50 10.67
CA ILE A 212 4.21 -3.12 12.00
C ILE A 212 4.45 -2.04 13.06
N ASP A 213 5.51 -1.25 12.91
CA ASP A 213 5.87 -0.18 13.85
C ASP A 213 4.72 0.86 13.97
N ALA A 214 3.99 1.12 12.87
CA ALA A 214 2.82 1.98 12.82
C ALA A 214 1.62 1.42 13.61
N MET A 215 1.33 0.12 13.51
CA MET A 215 0.27 -0.49 14.33
C MET A 215 0.61 -0.42 15.82
N ASP A 216 1.87 -0.66 16.19
CA ASP A 216 2.30 -0.53 17.58
C ASP A 216 2.20 0.92 18.07
N ALA A 217 2.52 1.90 17.22
CA ALA A 217 2.37 3.31 17.54
C ALA A 217 0.89 3.71 17.75
N LEU A 218 0.00 3.28 16.85
CA LEU A 218 -1.44 3.50 16.98
C LEU A 218 -2.01 2.84 18.24
N ALA A 219 -1.52 1.66 18.61
CA ALA A 219 -1.92 0.97 19.84
C ALA A 219 -1.45 1.71 21.10
N ARG A 220 -0.19 2.17 21.13
CA ARG A 220 0.33 3.01 22.23
C ARG A 220 -0.44 4.32 22.40
N ALA A 221 -0.93 4.89 21.29
CA ALA A 221 -1.78 6.07 21.29
C ALA A 221 -3.26 5.79 21.65
N ASN A 222 -3.62 4.54 21.99
CA ASN A 222 -4.98 4.09 22.27
C ASN A 222 -5.99 4.29 21.12
N ILE A 223 -5.49 4.40 19.89
CA ILE A 223 -6.34 4.55 18.69
C ILE A 223 -6.87 3.19 18.22
N ILE A 224 -6.05 2.15 18.35
CA ILE A 224 -6.44 0.75 18.12
C ILE A 224 -6.21 -0.08 19.38
N SER A 225 -6.85 -1.24 19.47
CA SER A 225 -6.64 -2.21 20.56
C SER A 225 -6.17 -3.53 19.98
N LEU A 226 -4.91 -3.88 20.24
CA LEU A 226 -4.34 -5.17 19.82
C LEU A 226 -5.01 -6.35 20.55
N GLU A 227 -5.42 -6.14 21.80
CA GLU A 227 -6.18 -7.12 22.58
C GLU A 227 -7.50 -7.50 21.91
N LYS A 228 -8.26 -6.51 21.39
CA LYS A 228 -9.50 -6.78 20.63
C LYS A 228 -9.24 -7.57 19.34
N LEU A 229 -8.00 -7.57 18.84
CA LEU A 229 -7.56 -8.36 17.69
C LEU A 229 -6.93 -9.70 18.11
N GLU A 230 -6.90 -10.01 19.40
CA GLU A 230 -6.26 -11.18 20.01
C GLU A 230 -4.76 -11.25 19.69
N CYS A 231 -4.08 -10.10 19.67
CA CYS A 231 -2.66 -9.98 19.35
C CYS A 231 -1.95 -9.18 20.44
N THR A 232 -0.65 -9.45 20.65
CA THR A 232 0.17 -8.69 21.61
C THR A 232 0.98 -7.56 20.98
N ASP A 233 1.18 -7.61 19.67
CA ASP A 233 1.99 -6.67 18.90
C ASP A 233 1.50 -6.58 17.44
N GLY A 234 1.97 -5.57 16.71
CA GLY A 234 1.66 -5.36 15.31
C GLY A 234 2.16 -6.49 14.40
N ALA A 235 3.23 -7.20 14.76
CA ALA A 235 3.74 -8.31 13.97
C ALA A 235 2.77 -9.49 13.96
N GLN A 236 2.12 -9.78 15.08
CA GLN A 236 1.05 -10.78 15.17
C GLN A 236 -0.19 -10.38 14.37
N VAL A 237 -0.60 -9.11 14.43
CA VAL A 237 -1.70 -8.60 13.59
C VAL A 237 -1.35 -8.77 12.11
N MET A 238 -0.13 -8.40 11.72
CA MET A 238 0.38 -8.57 10.36
C MET A 238 0.34 -10.03 9.92
N ALA A 239 0.85 -10.95 10.75
CA ALA A 239 0.86 -12.38 10.44
C ALA A 239 -0.56 -12.95 10.31
N LYS A 240 -1.47 -12.59 11.22
CA LYS A 240 -2.89 -12.98 11.20
C LYS A 240 -3.56 -12.51 9.90
N ALA A 241 -3.41 -11.24 9.54
CA ALA A 241 -3.98 -10.68 8.32
C ALA A 241 -3.34 -11.28 7.05
N ARG A 242 -2.01 -11.47 7.05
CA ARG A 242 -1.26 -12.05 5.93
C ARG A 242 -1.68 -13.47 5.59
N ALA A 243 -1.98 -14.28 6.61
CA ALA A 243 -2.51 -15.64 6.43
C ALA A 243 -3.88 -15.66 5.74
N LEU A 244 -4.69 -14.60 5.93
CA LEU A 244 -5.99 -14.44 5.29
C LEU A 244 -5.90 -13.87 3.86
N ALA A 245 -4.82 -13.16 3.54
CA ALA A 245 -4.60 -12.55 2.23
C ALA A 245 -4.18 -13.55 1.16
N GLY A 246 -3.56 -14.68 1.54
CA GLY A 246 -3.17 -15.74 0.61
C GLY A 246 -2.02 -16.61 1.11
N PRO A 247 -1.48 -17.50 0.26
CA PRO A 247 -0.43 -18.45 0.63
C PRO A 247 0.86 -17.76 1.11
N ALA A 248 1.65 -18.45 1.93
CA ALA A 248 2.91 -17.92 2.48
C ALA A 248 3.92 -17.52 1.38
N ASP A 249 4.06 -18.33 0.34
CA ASP A 249 4.86 -17.99 -0.83
C ASP A 249 4.06 -17.11 -1.79
N ALA A 250 4.18 -15.79 -1.63
CA ALA A 250 3.48 -14.80 -2.45
C ALA A 250 3.85 -14.89 -3.94
N ARG A 251 5.05 -15.42 -4.29
CA ARG A 251 5.48 -15.56 -5.70
C ARG A 251 4.55 -16.48 -6.46
N THR A 252 3.96 -17.46 -5.79
CA THR A 252 2.99 -18.38 -6.39
C THR A 252 1.69 -17.70 -6.81
N MET A 253 1.46 -16.46 -6.39
CA MET A 253 0.25 -15.68 -6.68
C MET A 253 0.50 -14.49 -7.62
N VAL A 254 1.73 -14.28 -8.10
CA VAL A 254 2.02 -13.22 -9.07
C VAL A 254 1.26 -13.48 -10.37
N GLY A 255 0.48 -12.49 -10.80
CA GLY A 255 -0.34 -12.56 -12.01
C GLY A 255 -1.55 -13.50 -11.92
N LYS A 256 -1.85 -14.05 -10.74
CA LYS A 256 -3.06 -14.85 -10.51
C LYS A 256 -4.23 -13.96 -10.10
N ASP A 257 -5.42 -14.43 -10.45
CA ASP A 257 -6.66 -13.87 -9.92
C ASP A 257 -6.86 -14.34 -8.47
N PHE A 258 -7.25 -13.39 -7.62
CA PHE A 258 -7.56 -13.63 -6.21
C PHE A 258 -9.07 -13.83 -5.97
N GLY A 259 -9.89 -13.74 -7.02
CA GLY A 259 -11.35 -13.84 -6.91
C GLY A 259 -12.00 -12.56 -6.38
N GLY A 260 -11.25 -11.45 -6.38
CA GLY A 260 -11.68 -10.14 -5.90
C GLY A 260 -11.23 -9.79 -4.48
N LEU A 261 -11.61 -8.59 -4.04
CA LEU A 261 -11.38 -8.06 -2.69
C LEU A 261 -12.14 -8.88 -1.64
N ARG A 262 -11.47 -9.20 -0.52
CA ARG A 262 -12.06 -9.70 0.72
C ARG A 262 -12.03 -8.65 1.83
N VAL A 263 -13.08 -8.57 2.64
CA VAL A 263 -13.14 -7.66 3.81
C VAL A 263 -13.36 -8.44 5.09
N VAL A 264 -12.48 -8.22 6.07
CA VAL A 264 -12.51 -8.84 7.40
C VAL A 264 -12.65 -7.73 8.43
N ASN A 265 -13.69 -7.78 9.26
CA ASN A 265 -14.01 -6.78 10.28
C ASN A 265 -13.83 -7.30 11.69
#